data_AF-A0A9W4CL81-F1
#
_entry.id   AF-A0A9W4CL81-F1
#
_cell.length_a   1.000
_cell.length_b   1.000
_cell.length_c   1.000
_cell.angle_alpha   90.00
_cell.angle_beta   90.00
_cell.angle_gamma   90.00
#
_symmetry.space_group_name_H-M   'P 1'
#
loop_
_entity.id
_entity.type
_entity.pdbx_description
1 polymer ?
#
loop_
_entity_poly.entity_id
_entity_poly.type
_entity_poly.pdbx_seq_one_letter_code
_entity_poly.pdbx_strand_id
1 'polypeptide(L)' 'MTTDALAATSAADIVYNTATGGLFYNQNGTAAGFGTGSQFLTLTNKPALTATQFVIQA' A
#
# COMPACT_ATOMS: atom_id res chain seq x y z
N MET A 1 -12.54 7.16 8.98
CA MET A 1 -11.72 6.29 8.11
C MET A 1 -10.48 7.11 7.73
N THR A 2 -9.29 6.70 8.14
CA THR A 2 -8.07 7.37 7.67
C THR A 2 -7.84 7.01 6.21
N THR A 3 -7.14 7.84 5.43
CA THR A 3 -6.82 7.54 4.03
C THR A 3 -5.97 6.26 3.91
N ASP A 4 -5.26 5.87 4.97
CA ASP A 4 -4.51 4.60 5.05
C ASP A 4 -5.41 3.37 5.11
N ALA A 5 -6.57 3.46 5.78
CA ALA A 5 -7.48 2.32 5.91
C ALA A 5 -8.05 1.86 4.56
N LEU A 6 -8.08 2.74 3.55
CA LEU A 6 -8.51 2.41 2.19
C LEU A 6 -7.54 1.44 1.48
N ALA A 7 -6.27 1.40 1.90
CA ALA A 7 -5.28 0.48 1.34
C ALA A 7 -5.67 -0.99 1.55
N ALA A 8 -6.40 -1.30 2.63
CA ALA A 8 -6.87 -2.64 2.98
C ALA A 8 -8.06 -3.14 2.15
N THR A 9 -8.48 -2.39 1.13
CA THR A 9 -9.58 -2.74 0.22
C THR A 9 -9.23 -2.46 -1.26
N SER A 10 -7.96 -2.14 -1.53
CA SER A 10 -7.48 -1.84 -2.87
C SER A 10 -7.24 -3.12 -3.65
N ALA A 11 -7.55 -3.13 -4.95
CA ALA A 11 -7.21 -4.26 -5.83
C ALA A 11 -5.69 -4.41 -6.10
N ALA A 12 -4.85 -3.46 -5.67
CA ALA A 12 -3.41 -3.49 -5.88
C ALA A 12 -2.68 -4.26 -4.76
N ASP A 13 -1.65 -5.03 -5.12
CA ASP A 13 -0.78 -5.73 -4.16
C ASP A 13 0.01 -4.75 -3.29
N ILE A 14 0.54 -3.68 -3.88
CA ILE A 14 1.23 -2.60 -3.18
C ILE A 14 0.42 -1.32 -3.31
N VAL A 15 0.07 -0.73 -2.17
CA VAL A 15 -0.65 0.55 -2.12
C VAL A 15 0.25 1.60 -1.52
N TYR A 16 0.42 2.71 -2.23
CA TYR A 16 1.10 3.90 -1.74
C TYR A 16 0.10 5.00 -1.45
N ASN A 17 0.00 5.40 -0.19
CA ASN A 17 -0.77 6.58 0.19
C ASN A 17 0.12 7.82 0.10
N THR A 18 -0.08 8.63 -0.95
CA THR A 18 0.71 9.84 -1.20
C THR A 18 0.47 10.94 -0.16
N ALA A 19 -0.66 10.92 0.57
CA ALA A 19 -0.96 11.90 1.60
C ALA A 19 -0.17 11.64 2.89
N THR A 20 -0.02 10.37 3.28
CA THR A 20 0.68 9.95 4.51
C THR A 20 2.12 9.52 4.27
N GLY A 21 2.44 9.09 3.05
CA GLY A 21 3.70 8.42 2.71
C GLY A 21 3.68 6.91 3.00
N GLY A 22 2.56 6.35 3.48
CA GLY A 22 2.46 4.94 3.85
C GLY A 22 2.49 4.00 2.65
N LEU A 23 3.29 2.94 2.75
CA LEU A 23 3.33 1.82 1.81
C LEU A 23 2.80 0.56 2.49
N PHE A 24 1.85 -0.08 1.82
CA PHE A 24 1.10 -1.22 2.33
C PHE A 24 1.19 -2.38 1.36
N TYR A 25 1.36 -3.59 1.88
CA TYR A 25 1.14 -4.81 1.11
C TYR A 25 -0.27 -5.32 1.41
N ASN A 26 -1.10 -5.45 0.38
CA ASN A 26 -2.47 -5.93 0.47
C ASN A 26 -2.64 -7.29 -0.21
N GLN A 27 -2.46 -8.35 0.56
CA GLN A 27 -2.65 -9.73 0.10
C GLN A 27 -4.11 -10.05 -0.23
N ASN A 28 -5.06 -9.33 0.37
CA ASN A 28 -6.49 -9.62 0.26
C ASN A 28 -7.14 -9.00 -0.99
N GLY A 29 -6.43 -8.12 -1.71
CA GLY A 29 -7.01 -7.36 -2.81
C GLY A 29 -8.26 -6.58 -2.36
N THR A 30 -9.37 -6.74 -3.07
CA THR A 30 -10.62 -6.02 -2.76
C THR A 30 -11.36 -6.54 -1.52
N ALA A 31 -10.96 -7.70 -0.95
CA ALA A 31 -11.51 -8.17 0.30
C ALA A 31 -10.96 -7.32 1.47
N ALA A 32 -11.78 -7.11 2.51
CA ALA A 32 -11.38 -6.27 3.63
C ALA A 32 -10.15 -6.81 4.38
N GLY A 33 -9.26 -5.92 4.80
CA GLY A 33 -8.05 -6.24 5.57
C GLY A 33 -6.84 -6.49 4.68
N PHE A 34 -5.68 -6.78 5.27
CA PHE A 34 -4.43 -6.98 4.52
C PHE A 34 -3.98 -8.46 4.42
N GLY A 35 -4.76 -9.40 4.97
CA GLY A 35 -4.30 -10.77 5.16
C GLY A 35 -3.14 -10.82 6.16
N THR A 36 -2.01 -11.39 5.75
CA THR A 36 -0.74 -11.30 6.51
C THR A 36 0.10 -10.08 6.15
N GLY A 37 -0.36 -9.27 5.19
CA GLY A 37 0.24 -7.98 4.87
C GLY A 37 -0.09 -6.92 5.91
N SER A 38 0.48 -5.73 5.73
CA SER A 38 0.23 -4.54 6.54
C SER A 38 0.95 -3.34 5.93
N GLN A 39 0.92 -2.21 6.62
CA GLN A 39 1.94 -1.18 6.40
C GLN A 39 3.31 -1.78 6.68
N PHE A 40 4.26 -1.55 5.78
CA PHE A 40 5.63 -2.02 5.93
C PHE A 40 6.67 -0.90 5.82
N LEU A 41 6.27 0.28 5.31
CA LEU A 41 7.15 1.43 5.19
C LEU A 41 6.37 2.75 5.23
N THR A 42 7.03 3.83 5.65
CA THR A 42 6.55 5.20 5.54
C THR A 42 7.63 6.06 4.89
N LEU A 43 7.32 6.66 3.75
CA LEU A 43 8.19 7.59 3.04
C LEU A 43 7.90 9.03 3.48
N THR A 44 8.72 9.55 4.40
CA THR A 44 8.55 10.88 4.99
C THR A 44 8.58 12.01 3.96
N ASN A 45 9.42 11.89 2.92
CA ASN A 45 9.55 12.88 1.85
C ASN A 45 8.48 12.76 0.76
N LYS A 46 7.56 11.79 0.88
CA LYS A 46 6.42 11.56 -0.01
C LYS A 46 6.75 11.71 -1.51
N PRO A 47 7.75 10.98 -2.04
CA PRO A 47 8.13 11.08 -3.44
C PRO A 47 6.97 10.67 -4.35
N ALA A 48 6.95 11.19 -5.57
CA ALA A 48 6.08 10.68 -6.63
C ALA A 48 6.60 9.30 -7.07
N LEU A 49 5.80 8.26 -6.85
CA LEU A 49 6.13 6.89 -7.23
C LEU A 49 5.17 6.40 -8.31
N THR A 50 5.68 5.52 -9.15
CA THR A 50 4.95 4.86 -10.24
C THR A 50 5.06 3.35 -10.06
N ALA A 51 4.11 2.60 -10.64
CA ALA A 51 4.07 1.15 -10.51
C ALA A 51 5.34 0.46 -11.04
N THR A 52 6.03 1.06 -12.01
CA THR A 52 7.27 0.52 -12.61
C THR A 52 8.48 0.56 -11.67
N GLN A 53 8.39 1.28 -10.55
CA GLN A 53 9.43 1.35 -9.53
C GLN A 53 9.31 0.23 -8.49
N PHE A 54 8.28 -0.61 -8.58
CA PHE A 54 8.05 -1.74 -7.69
C PHE A 54 8.20 -3.05 -8.44
N VAL A 55 8.90 -4.01 -7.82
CA VAL A 55 9.01 -5.39 -8.30
C VAL A 55 8.62 -6.31 -7.15
N ILE A 56 7.70 -7.23 -7.40
CA ILE A 56 7.37 -8.32 -6.48
C ILE A 56 8.19 -9.54 -6.95
N GLN A 57 9.00 -10.09 -6.06
CA GLN A 57 9.86 -11.24 -6.31
C GLN A 57 9.52 -12.37 -5.32
N ALA A 58 9.68 -13.62 -5.77
CA ALA A 58 9.52 -14.84 -4.98
C ALA A 58 10.85 -15.30 -4.38
#